data_AF-A0A356WFF3-F1
#
_entry.id   AF-A0A356WFF3-F1
#
_cell.length_a   1.000
_cell.length_b   1.000
_cell.length_c   1.000
_cell.angle_alpha   90.00
_cell.angle_beta   90.00
_cell.angle_gamma   90.00
#
_symmetry.space_group_name_H-M   'P 1'
#
loop_
_entity.id
_entity.type
_entity.pdbx_description
1 polymer ?
#
loop_
_entity_poly.entity_id
_entity_poly.type
_entity_poly.pdbx_seq_one_letter_code
_entity_poly.pdbx_strand_id
1 'polypeptide(L)'
;MPGTPTTISTPGADTQNEYELAGVGVVSLKLSSTTLAVAKVQPVVGFTYSTWQIATDQIRVEFLSATSDIEFRARLIDGRVVTDVQSSNIAQKSKVRSDDDDKGEHEGNKKHEDRDNHEQNEGHDDDD
;
A
#
# COMPACT_ATOMS: atom_id res chain seq x y z
N MET A 1 28.43 -53.00 -1.41
CA MET A 1 28.56 -51.89 -2.38
C MET A 1 27.44 -50.90 -2.06
N PRO A 2 27.70 -49.73 -1.44
CA PRO A 2 26.68 -48.71 -1.24
C PRO A 2 26.37 -48.03 -2.58
N GLY A 3 25.09 -47.98 -2.96
CA GLY A 3 24.62 -47.33 -4.18
C GLY A 3 24.75 -45.81 -4.09
N THR A 4 25.19 -45.20 -5.18
CA THR A 4 25.26 -43.74 -5.32
C THR A 4 23.85 -43.12 -5.30
N PRO A 5 23.64 -41.95 -4.68
CA PRO A 5 22.39 -41.23 -4.83
C PRO A 5 22.28 -40.70 -6.27
N THR A 6 21.29 -41.18 -7.01
CA THR A 6 20.92 -40.61 -8.31
C THR A 6 20.06 -39.38 -8.04
N THR A 7 20.66 -38.18 -8.12
CA THR A 7 19.89 -36.93 -8.11
C THR A 7 19.16 -36.80 -9.45
N ILE A 8 17.87 -37.12 -9.46
CA ILE A 8 16.98 -36.87 -10.59
C ILE A 8 16.70 -35.36 -10.60
N SER A 9 17.43 -34.60 -11.42
CA SER A 9 17.06 -33.22 -11.71
C SER A 9 15.86 -33.25 -12.65
N THR A 10 14.67 -33.05 -12.11
CA THR A 10 13.42 -33.02 -12.88
C THR A 10 13.47 -31.90 -13.92
N PRO A 11 13.19 -32.19 -15.20
CA PRO A 11 13.18 -31.18 -16.26
C PRO A 11 12.00 -30.22 -16.10
N GLY A 12 12.31 -28.93 -16.00
CA GLY A 12 11.39 -27.83 -15.76
C GLY A 12 12.03 -26.86 -14.77
N ALA A 13 13.11 -26.20 -15.19
CA ALA A 13 13.90 -25.33 -14.32
C ALA A 13 13.10 -24.10 -13.90
N ASP A 14 12.29 -24.25 -12.85
CA ASP A 14 11.75 -23.13 -12.11
C ASP A 14 12.93 -22.27 -11.67
N THR A 15 13.02 -21.08 -12.24
CA THR A 15 14.07 -20.13 -11.88
C THR A 15 13.57 -19.31 -10.70
N GLN A 16 14.46 -19.05 -9.74
CA GLN A 16 14.16 -18.17 -8.62
C GLN A 16 14.96 -16.88 -8.78
N ASN A 17 14.25 -15.76 -8.82
CA ASN A 17 14.85 -14.43 -8.88
C ASN A 17 14.61 -13.72 -7.55
N GLU A 18 15.64 -13.06 -7.03
CA GLU A 18 15.54 -12.26 -5.82
C GLU A 18 15.67 -10.77 -6.17
N TYR A 19 14.74 -9.97 -5.65
CA TYR A 19 14.68 -8.54 -5.86
C TYR A 19 14.83 -7.86 -4.50
N GLU A 20 15.95 -7.18 -4.31
CA GLU A 20 16.20 -6.37 -3.13
C GLU A 20 15.63 -4.97 -3.33
N LEU A 21 14.72 -4.58 -2.44
CA LEU A 21 14.17 -3.24 -2.34
C LEU A 21 14.90 -2.53 -1.20
N ALA A 22 15.81 -1.63 -1.56
CA ALA A 22 16.69 -0.95 -0.61
C ALA A 22 15.91 -0.32 0.56
N GLY A 23 16.20 -0.78 1.77
CA GLY A 23 15.54 -0.30 3.00
C GLY A 23 14.11 -0.77 3.22
N VAL A 24 13.55 -1.61 2.34
CA VAL A 24 12.17 -2.10 2.41
C VAL A 24 12.11 -3.61 2.64
N GLY A 25 12.85 -4.40 1.87
CA GLY A 25 12.82 -5.86 1.98
C GLY A 25 13.32 -6.60 0.74
N VAL A 26 13.26 -7.93 0.79
CA VAL A 26 13.63 -8.82 -0.33
C VAL A 26 12.41 -9.59 -0.79
N VAL A 27 12.17 -9.61 -2.09
CA VAL A 27 11.11 -10.41 -2.74
C VAL A 27 11.76 -11.49 -3.58
N SER A 28 11.50 -12.75 -3.24
CA SER A 28 11.90 -13.90 -4.06
C SER A 28 10.71 -14.33 -4.93
N LEU A 29 10.89 -14.30 -6.24
CA LEU A 29 9.90 -14.75 -7.22
C LEU A 29 10.31 -16.10 -7.79
N LYS A 30 9.34 -16.99 -7.95
CA LYS A 30 9.46 -18.25 -8.68
C LYS A 30 8.86 -18.06 -10.06
N LEU A 31 9.63 -18.36 -11.09
CA LEU A 31 9.20 -18.25 -12.48
C LEU A 31 9.36 -19.58 -13.21
N SER A 32 8.35 -19.90 -14.01
CA SER A 32 8.33 -21.02 -14.95
C SER A 32 8.09 -20.46 -16.36
N SER A 33 7.98 -21.32 -17.38
CA SER A 33 7.85 -20.88 -18.78
C SER A 33 6.66 -19.93 -19.05
N THR A 34 5.59 -20.01 -18.26
CA THR A 34 4.36 -19.22 -18.45
C THR A 34 3.79 -18.63 -17.16
N THR A 35 4.44 -18.88 -16.02
CA THR A 35 3.89 -18.54 -14.70
C THR A 35 4.90 -17.78 -13.86
N LEU A 36 4.40 -16.82 -13.09
CA LEU A 36 5.15 -16.03 -12.12
C LEU A 36 4.43 -16.10 -10.77
N ALA A 37 5.13 -16.46 -9.72
CA ALA A 37 4.57 -16.54 -8.37
C ALA A 37 5.54 -15.96 -7.34
N VAL A 38 5.00 -15.50 -6.21
CA VAL A 38 5.82 -15.10 -5.07
C VAL A 38 6.25 -16.35 -4.31
N ALA A 39 7.56 -16.57 -4.19
CA ALA A 39 8.13 -17.69 -3.43
C ALA A 39 8.30 -17.32 -1.95
N LYS A 40 8.83 -16.12 -1.70
CA LYS A 40 9.13 -15.62 -0.36
C LYS A 40 9.16 -14.10 -0.34
N VAL A 41 8.77 -13.52 0.79
CA VAL A 41 8.93 -12.09 1.07
C VAL A 41 9.62 -11.94 2.42
N GLN A 42 10.65 -11.11 2.48
CA GLN A 42 11.40 -10.79 3.69
C GLN A 42 11.38 -9.27 3.88
N PRO A 43 10.37 -8.71 4.57
CA PRO A 43 10.35 -7.28 4.86
C PRO A 43 11.44 -6.91 5.86
N VAL A 44 11.94 -5.68 5.77
CA VAL A 44 12.74 -5.03 6.81
C VAL A 44 11.84 -4.74 8.03
N VAL A 45 12.42 -4.74 9.22
CA VAL A 45 11.70 -4.43 10.47
C VAL A 45 10.95 -3.11 10.35
N GLY A 46 9.67 -3.11 10.72
CA GLY A 46 8.79 -1.94 10.64
C GLY A 46 7.95 -1.87 9.36
N PHE A 47 8.18 -2.78 8.40
CA PHE A 47 7.29 -2.99 7.24
C PHE A 47 6.41 -4.22 7.44
N THR A 48 5.14 -4.08 7.10
CA THR A 48 4.24 -5.20 6.82
C THR A 48 4.18 -5.40 5.30
N TYR A 49 3.78 -6.59 4.86
CA TYR A 49 3.60 -6.85 3.43
C TYR A 49 2.27 -7.54 3.16
N SER A 50 1.79 -7.38 1.93
CA SER A 50 0.67 -8.12 1.37
C SER A 50 0.98 -8.51 -0.07
N THR A 51 0.56 -9.71 -0.46
CA THR A 51 0.86 -10.27 -1.79
C THR A 51 -0.42 -10.63 -2.51
N TRP A 52 -0.48 -10.31 -3.80
CA TRP A 52 -1.60 -10.68 -4.66
C TRP A 52 -1.09 -11.26 -5.97
N GLN A 53 -1.71 -12.38 -6.36
CA GLN A 53 -1.59 -12.94 -7.70
C GLN A 53 -2.64 -12.24 -8.58
N ILE A 54 -2.20 -11.37 -9.48
CA ILE A 54 -3.11 -10.59 -10.35
C ILE A 54 -3.50 -11.40 -11.59
N ALA A 55 -2.52 -12.10 -12.16
CA ALA A 55 -2.69 -13.04 -13.27
C ALA A 55 -1.66 -14.17 -13.13
N THR A 56 -1.69 -15.19 -13.98
CA THR A 56 -0.70 -16.29 -13.96
C THR A 56 0.74 -15.80 -14.15
N ASP A 57 0.93 -14.72 -14.90
CA ASP A 57 2.19 -14.08 -15.24
C ASP A 57 2.45 -12.76 -14.47
N GLN A 58 1.50 -12.32 -13.62
CA GLN A 58 1.57 -11.02 -12.96
C GLN A 58 1.30 -11.11 -11.46
N ILE A 59 2.18 -10.47 -10.68
CA ILE A 59 2.06 -10.37 -9.23
C ILE A 59 2.19 -8.92 -8.75
N ARG A 60 1.65 -8.67 -7.56
CA ARG A 60 1.80 -7.44 -6.80
C ARG A 60 2.19 -7.78 -5.37
N VAL A 61 3.18 -7.09 -4.84
CA VAL A 61 3.58 -7.11 -3.43
C VAL A 61 3.55 -5.68 -2.94
N GLU A 62 2.78 -5.40 -1.90
CA GLU A 62 2.75 -4.09 -1.24
C GLU A 62 3.47 -4.21 0.09
N PHE A 63 4.30 -3.21 0.40
CA PHE A 63 5.00 -3.05 1.66
C PHE A 63 4.52 -1.76 2.31
N LEU A 64 3.95 -1.88 3.51
CA LEU A 64 3.39 -0.77 4.25
C LEU A 64 4.20 -0.53 5.52
N SER A 65 4.53 0.73 5.77
CA SER A 65 5.09 1.21 7.04
C SER A 65 4.22 2.32 7.60
N ALA A 66 4.60 2.88 8.75
CA ALA A 66 3.88 4.02 9.33
C ALA A 66 3.89 5.29 8.44
N THR A 67 4.89 5.43 7.56
CA THR A 67 5.10 6.68 6.79
C THR A 67 5.18 6.48 5.29
N SER A 68 5.32 5.25 4.82
CA SER A 68 5.56 4.93 3.40
C SER A 68 4.79 3.68 2.97
N ASP A 69 4.29 3.76 1.75
CA ASP A 69 3.62 2.69 1.01
C ASP A 69 4.46 2.39 -0.24
N ILE A 70 4.92 1.15 -0.39
CA ILE A 70 5.76 0.72 -1.51
C ILE A 70 5.07 -0.42 -2.22
N GLU A 71 4.84 -0.26 -3.51
CA GLU A 71 4.20 -1.24 -4.35
C GLU A 71 5.21 -1.80 -5.35
N PHE A 72 5.50 -3.08 -5.21
CA PHE A 72 6.30 -3.88 -6.12
C PHE A 72 5.39 -4.68 -7.04
N ARG A 73 5.51 -4.46 -8.35
CA ARG A 73 4.81 -5.22 -9.38
C ARG A 73 5.81 -6.01 -10.19
N ALA A 74 5.47 -7.23 -10.55
CA ALA A 74 6.27 -8.00 -11.48
C ALA A 74 5.38 -8.68 -12.52
N ARG A 75 5.85 -8.73 -13.77
CA ARG A 75 5.20 -9.38 -14.90
C ARG A 75 6.19 -10.23 -15.67
N LEU A 76 5.74 -11.38 -16.17
CA LEU A 76 6.52 -12.24 -17.06
C LEU A 76 6.15 -11.93 -18.52
N ILE A 77 7.10 -11.38 -19.28
CA ILE A 77 6.94 -10.99 -20.68
C ILE A 77 8.05 -11.67 -21.50
N ASP A 78 7.66 -12.50 -22.47
CA ASP A 78 8.60 -13.26 -23.33
C ASP A 78 9.68 -14.03 -22.54
N GLY A 79 9.29 -14.64 -21.41
CA GLY A 79 10.18 -15.39 -20.52
C GLY A 79 11.13 -14.52 -19.68
N ARG A 80 10.97 -13.19 -19.69
CA ARG A 80 11.70 -12.27 -18.82
C ARG A 80 10.77 -11.64 -17.80
N VAL A 81 11.28 -11.48 -16.58
CA VAL A 81 10.55 -10.76 -15.54
C VAL A 81 10.85 -9.27 -15.66
N VAL A 82 9.80 -8.48 -15.84
CA VAL A 82 9.82 -7.03 -15.80
C VAL A 82 9.23 -6.59 -14.47
N THR A 83 9.97 -5.79 -13.72
CA THR A 83 9.55 -5.27 -12.41
C THR A 83 9.29 -3.78 -12.48
N ASP A 84 8.33 -3.31 -11.69
CA ASP A 84 8.00 -1.90 -11.48
C ASP A 84 7.87 -1.68 -9.98
N VAL A 85 8.49 -0.61 -9.46
CA VAL A 85 8.48 -0.29 -8.03
C VAL A 85 8.04 1.14 -7.85
N GLN A 86 6.91 1.32 -7.18
CA GLN A 86 6.37 2.63 -6.85
C GLN A 86 6.46 2.83 -5.35
N SER A 87 6.86 4.02 -4.93
CA SER A 87 6.88 4.40 -3.51
C SER A 87 6.11 5.69 -3.32
N SER A 88 5.28 5.71 -2.28
CA SER A 88 4.44 6.84 -1.92
C SER A 88 4.62 7.14 -0.44
N ASN A 89 4.84 8.41 -0.12
CA ASN A 89 4.89 8.84 1.28
C ASN A 89 3.46 9.03 1.81
N ILE A 90 3.08 8.25 2.82
CA ILE A 90 1.76 8.27 3.45
C ILE A 90 1.52 9.62 4.14
N ALA A 91 2.56 10.26 4.69
CA ALA A 91 2.45 11.57 5.32
C ALA A 91 2.10 12.70 4.33
N GLN A 92 2.43 12.53 3.04
CA GLN A 92 2.06 13.46 1.97
C GLN A 92 0.70 13.17 1.34
N LYS A 93 0.18 11.93 1.46
CA LYS A 93 -1.16 11.57 0.95
C LYS A 93 -2.28 12.36 1.63
N SER A 94 -2.02 12.86 2.84
CA SER A 94 -2.94 13.72 3.60
C SER A 94 -2.89 15.21 3.22
N LYS A 95 -2.06 15.62 2.25
CA LYS A 95 -1.92 17.03 1.83
C LYS A 95 -2.51 17.36 0.45
N VAL A 96 -3.18 16.43 -0.24
CA VAL A 96 -3.99 16.78 -1.42
C VAL A 96 -5.40 17.19 -0.98
N ARG A 97 -5.46 18.33 -0.31
CA ARG A 97 -6.56 19.28 -0.44
C ARG A 97 -5.91 20.57 -0.93
N SER A 98 -6.48 21.18 -1.98
CA SER A 98 -6.06 22.43 -2.65
C SER A 98 -5.08 22.25 -3.82
N ASP A 99 -5.28 22.73 -5.05
CA ASP A 99 -6.25 23.67 -5.66
C ASP A 99 -6.05 23.60 -7.20
N ASP A 100 -7.11 23.69 -8.02
CA ASP A 100 -7.05 24.30 -9.38
C ASP A 100 -8.45 24.81 -9.79
N ASP A 101 -8.46 25.99 -10.40
CA ASP A 101 -9.48 27.03 -10.46
C ASP A 101 -10.71 26.76 -11.37
N ASP A 102 -11.91 27.14 -10.91
CA ASP A 102 -12.84 27.88 -11.77
C ASP A 102 -13.60 28.95 -10.98
N LYS A 103 -13.73 30.11 -11.63
CA LYS A 103 -14.05 31.40 -11.03
C LYS A 103 -15.54 31.57 -10.80
N GLY A 104 -15.94 32.09 -9.64
CA GLY A 104 -17.34 32.42 -9.39
C GLY A 104 -17.60 33.19 -8.10
N GLU A 105 -17.29 34.49 -8.14
CA GLU A 105 -18.01 35.60 -7.49
C GLU A 105 -18.35 35.54 -5.98
N HIS A 106 -17.53 36.31 -5.27
CA HIS A 106 -17.79 37.14 -4.10
C HIS A 106 -19.27 37.43 -3.74
N GLU A 107 -19.69 37.07 -2.52
CA GLU A 107 -20.59 37.81 -1.60
C GLU A 107 -20.69 36.95 -0.32
N GLY A 108 -20.08 37.29 0.82
CA GLY A 108 -20.16 38.56 1.51
C GLY A 108 -21.30 38.56 2.53
N ASN A 109 -21.18 37.84 3.66
CA ASN A 109 -21.58 38.46 4.92
C ASN A 109 -20.98 37.80 6.18
N LYS A 110 -20.30 38.65 6.96
CA LYS A 110 -19.82 38.40 8.32
C LYS A 110 -21.00 38.50 9.28
N LYS A 111 -20.98 37.71 10.37
CA LYS A 111 -21.08 38.21 11.76
C LYS A 111 -21.00 37.07 12.78
N HIS A 112 -19.85 37.03 13.46
CA HIS A 112 -19.77 36.62 14.86
C HIS A 112 -20.39 37.71 15.73
N GLU A 113 -21.06 37.33 16.83
CA GLU A 113 -20.95 38.02 18.12
C GLU A 113 -21.48 37.10 19.24
N ASP A 114 -20.54 36.67 20.08
CA ASP A 114 -20.73 36.17 21.44
C ASP A 114 -21.57 37.13 22.30
N ARG A 115 -22.37 36.58 23.23
CA ARG A 115 -22.63 37.19 24.56
C ARG A 115 -23.33 36.21 25.50
N ASP A 116 -22.61 35.85 26.55
CA ASP A 116 -23.07 35.44 27.87
C ASP A 116 -24.41 36.07 28.29
N ASN A 117 -25.32 35.28 28.87
CA ASN A 117 -25.84 35.63 30.19
C ASN A 117 -26.36 34.40 30.95
N HIS A 118 -25.98 34.38 32.22
CA HIS A 118 -26.17 33.40 33.27
C HIS A 118 -27.53 33.61 33.98
N GLU A 119 -27.86 32.66 34.88
CA GLU A 119 -28.79 32.78 36.02
C GLU A 119 -30.32 32.65 35.79
N GLN A 120 -30.91 31.54 36.23
CA GLN A 120 -31.57 31.33 37.54
C GLN A 120 -32.87 32.13 37.69
N ASN A 121 -34.03 31.45 37.77
CA ASN A 121 -34.83 31.46 39.00
C ASN A 121 -36.00 30.46 38.96
N GLU A 122 -36.24 29.86 40.12
CA GLU A 122 -37.33 28.97 40.47
C GLU A 122 -38.61 29.79 40.79
N GLY A 123 -39.80 29.15 40.70
CA GLY A 123 -40.89 29.43 41.65
C GLY A 123 -42.19 30.07 41.16
N HIS A 124 -43.28 29.30 41.34
CA HIS A 124 -44.61 29.65 41.89
C HIS A 124 -45.60 30.56 41.15
N ASP A 125 -46.71 29.92 40.75
CA ASP A 125 -48.13 30.15 41.11
C ASP A 125 -48.96 31.40 40.73
N ASP A 126 -50.26 31.07 40.60
CA ASP A 126 -51.51 31.84 40.73
C ASP A 126 -52.25 32.42 39.48
N ASP A 127 -53.41 31.77 39.23
CA ASP A 127 -54.78 32.27 38.99
C ASP A 127 -55.10 33.38 37.96
N ASP A 128 -55.93 33.03 36.96
CA ASP A 128 -57.28 33.63 36.69
C ASP A 128 -58.14 32.68 35.82
#